data_AF-A0A2D5LKC1-F1
#
_entry.id   AF-A0A2D5LKC1-F1
#
_cell.length_a   1.000
_cell.length_b   1.000
_cell.length_c   1.000
_cell.angle_alpha   90.00
_cell.angle_beta   90.00
_cell.angle_gamma   90.00
#
_symmetry.space_group_name_H-M   'P 1'
#
loop_
_entity.id
_entity.type
_entity.pdbx_description
1 polymer ?
#
loop_
_entity_poly.entity_id
_entity_poly.type
_entity_poly.pdbx_seq_one_letter_code
_entity_poly.pdbx_strand_id
1 'polypeptide(L)'
;MQAGAEKHFFWCCTPSQYYVNRRKRCYSGAVKGIIPKCSRFQFTKIYTSILMHSIQRQLVNLDMLISDIDGLARHEYGLASHVKLLKDVQRVLSEIDVLAEHETIASFNKAVLQSGLAKIFADKRLPSIYRRLLEYVLQYWDAQNKVDDILNSEFNEHADKRLELLQVKCVKAKTQFKTVAQAMGRTDYMLFLQSFGLDHDDWRW
;
A
#
# COMPACT_ATOMS: atom_id res chain seq x y z
N MET A 1 -45.94 -8.09 55.64
CA MET A 1 -45.31 -9.39 55.30
C MET A 1 -45.01 -9.39 53.81
N GLN A 2 -43.81 -9.87 53.43
CA GLN A 2 -43.19 -9.94 52.08
C GLN A 2 -42.79 -8.57 51.48
N ALA A 3 -41.54 -8.09 51.49
CA ALA A 3 -40.18 -8.59 51.19
C ALA A 3 -39.81 -8.54 49.69
N GLY A 4 -38.69 -7.87 49.38
CA GLY A 4 -37.90 -8.09 48.15
C GLY A 4 -37.40 -6.83 47.44
N ALA A 5 -36.21 -6.38 47.79
CA ALA A 5 -35.46 -5.28 47.16
C ALA A 5 -34.53 -5.81 46.06
N GLU A 6 -34.19 -5.00 45.05
CA GLU A 6 -32.85 -4.96 44.46
C GLU A 6 -32.66 -3.73 43.54
N LYS A 7 -31.81 -2.80 43.99
CA LYS A 7 -31.27 -1.69 43.18
C LYS A 7 -29.89 -2.13 42.69
N HIS A 8 -29.70 -2.28 41.39
CA HIS A 8 -28.37 -2.44 40.81
C HIS A 8 -27.91 -1.15 40.12
N PHE A 9 -26.87 -0.58 40.73
CA PHE A 9 -26.12 0.58 40.30
C PHE A 9 -25.54 0.39 38.89
N PHE A 10 -25.82 1.36 38.03
CA PHE A 10 -25.15 1.60 36.77
C PHE A 10 -23.91 2.45 37.05
N TRP A 11 -22.71 1.95 36.75
CA TRP A 11 -21.53 2.80 36.54
C TRP A 11 -20.79 2.34 35.28
N CYS A 12 -20.67 3.28 34.34
CA CYS A 12 -19.89 3.20 33.11
C CYS A 12 -18.38 3.11 33.40
N CYS A 13 -17.62 2.50 32.49
CA CYS A 13 -16.24 2.92 32.24
C CYS A 13 -15.97 2.89 30.72
N THR A 14 -15.71 4.07 30.18
CA THR A 14 -15.17 4.36 28.84
C THR A 14 -13.69 3.98 28.73
N PRO A 15 -13.14 3.82 27.51
CA PRO A 15 -11.77 3.36 27.30
C PRO A 15 -10.78 4.54 27.27
N SER A 16 -9.73 4.48 28.10
CA SER A 16 -8.56 5.36 27.94
C SER A 16 -7.29 4.71 28.52
N GLN A 17 -6.23 4.78 27.70
CA GLN A 17 -4.79 4.75 28.06
C GLN A 17 -4.11 3.43 28.46
N TYR A 18 -3.43 2.86 27.46
CA TYR A 18 -1.97 2.64 27.37
C TYR A 18 -1.10 2.45 28.64
N TYR A 19 -0.18 1.48 28.52
CA TYR A 19 1.10 1.23 29.22
C TYR A 19 1.17 0.22 30.41
N VAL A 20 1.79 -0.94 30.07
CA VAL A 20 2.96 -1.56 30.75
C VAL A 20 2.79 -2.61 31.88
N ASN A 21 3.51 -3.72 31.63
CA ASN A 21 4.18 -4.67 32.52
C ASN A 21 3.50 -5.97 33.00
N ARG A 22 3.97 -7.05 32.34
CA ARG A 22 4.60 -8.28 32.88
C ARG A 22 4.30 -8.69 34.33
N ARG A 23 3.93 -9.98 34.40
CA ARG A 23 4.16 -10.96 35.48
C ARG A 23 3.48 -10.65 36.82
N LYS A 24 2.33 -11.27 37.07
CA LYS A 24 2.08 -11.98 38.33
C LYS A 24 1.31 -13.28 38.08
N ARG A 25 1.87 -14.36 38.62
CA ARG A 25 1.23 -15.68 38.78
C ARG A 25 0.05 -15.52 39.75
N CYS A 26 -1.07 -16.12 39.44
CA CYS A 26 -2.08 -16.48 40.44
C CYS A 26 -2.26 -18.00 40.34
N TYR A 27 -1.79 -18.71 41.36
CA TYR A 27 -2.18 -20.09 41.61
C TYR A 27 -3.20 -20.14 42.74
N SER A 28 -4.20 -20.98 42.50
CA SER A 28 -5.03 -21.72 43.45
C SER A 28 -6.08 -20.95 44.27
N GLY A 29 -7.31 -20.97 43.74
CA GLY A 29 -8.54 -20.97 44.52
C GLY A 29 -9.56 -21.81 43.74
N ALA A 30 -9.81 -23.03 44.20
CA ALA A 30 -10.67 -24.00 43.53
C ALA A 30 -12.13 -23.54 43.54
N VAL A 31 -12.65 -23.20 42.36
CA VAL A 31 -14.09 -23.17 42.09
C VAL A 31 -14.30 -23.94 40.79
N LYS A 32 -15.03 -25.06 40.86
CA LYS A 32 -15.55 -25.78 39.69
C LYS A 32 -16.48 -24.83 38.94
N GLY A 33 -15.95 -24.19 37.90
CA GLY A 33 -16.68 -23.35 36.99
C GLY A 33 -16.03 -23.48 35.62
N ILE A 34 -16.82 -23.82 34.63
CA ILE A 34 -16.43 -23.88 33.22
C ILE A 34 -15.85 -22.50 32.88
N ILE A 35 -14.53 -22.41 32.78
CA ILE A 35 -13.85 -21.20 32.29
C ILE A 35 -14.23 -21.11 30.80
N PRO A 36 -14.99 -20.09 30.35
CA PRO A 36 -15.24 -19.94 28.93
C PRO A 36 -13.92 -19.61 28.25
N LYS A 37 -13.33 -20.59 27.57
CA LYS A 37 -12.29 -20.41 26.55
C LYS A 37 -12.91 -19.66 25.36
N CYS A 38 -13.34 -18.41 25.52
CA CYS A 38 -14.09 -17.71 24.46
C CYS A 38 -13.67 -16.26 24.18
N SER A 39 -12.69 -15.68 24.87
CA SER A 39 -12.31 -14.28 24.60
C SER A 39 -11.15 -14.10 23.61
N ARG A 40 -10.25 -15.09 23.46
CA ARG A 40 -9.08 -14.95 22.56
C ARG A 40 -9.36 -15.34 21.12
N PHE A 41 -10.32 -16.21 20.89
CA PHE A 41 -10.62 -16.78 19.56
C PHE A 41 -11.67 -15.97 18.77
N GLN A 42 -12.49 -15.18 19.45
CA GLN A 42 -13.47 -14.29 18.80
C GLN A 42 -12.85 -12.96 18.40
N PHE A 43 -11.93 -12.41 19.19
CA PHE A 43 -11.28 -11.13 18.89
C PHE A 43 -10.40 -11.19 17.63
N THR A 44 -9.70 -12.32 17.41
CA THR A 44 -8.91 -12.53 16.18
C THR A 44 -9.80 -12.63 14.95
N LYS A 45 -10.97 -13.30 15.03
CA LYS A 45 -11.88 -13.45 13.89
C LYS A 45 -12.52 -12.13 13.44
N ILE A 46 -12.85 -11.23 14.37
CA ILE A 46 -13.43 -9.92 14.05
C ILE A 46 -12.36 -9.01 13.45
N TYR A 47 -11.13 -9.03 13.99
CA TYR A 47 -10.03 -8.24 13.44
C TYR A 47 -9.66 -8.69 12.02
N THR A 48 -9.57 -10.00 11.77
CA THR A 48 -9.28 -10.52 10.42
C THR A 48 -10.41 -10.26 9.43
N SER A 49 -11.68 -10.26 9.86
CA SER A 49 -12.78 -9.94 8.94
C SER A 49 -12.79 -8.47 8.55
N ILE A 50 -12.58 -7.54 9.48
CA ILE A 50 -12.49 -6.10 9.17
C ILE A 50 -11.31 -5.81 8.23
N LEU A 51 -10.17 -6.45 8.50
CA LEU A 51 -8.95 -6.27 7.72
C LEU A 51 -9.12 -6.81 6.29
N MET A 52 -9.77 -7.98 6.13
CA MET A 52 -10.12 -8.54 4.81
C MET A 52 -11.04 -7.62 3.98
N HIS A 53 -12.04 -6.99 4.60
CA HIS A 53 -12.89 -6.03 3.89
C HIS A 53 -12.12 -4.76 3.51
N SER A 54 -11.12 -4.36 4.31
CA SER A 54 -10.30 -3.19 4.00
C SER A 54 -9.34 -3.45 2.84
N ILE A 55 -8.69 -4.61 2.76
CA ILE A 55 -7.79 -4.92 1.64
C ILE A 55 -8.57 -5.10 0.34
N GLN A 56 -9.74 -5.74 0.39
CA GLN A 56 -10.60 -5.89 -0.78
C GLN A 56 -11.04 -4.52 -1.32
N ARG A 57 -11.41 -3.58 -0.45
CA ARG A 57 -11.72 -2.21 -0.87
C ARG A 57 -10.54 -1.53 -1.57
N GLN A 58 -9.33 -1.67 -1.03
CA GLN A 58 -8.16 -1.05 -1.67
C GLN A 58 -7.81 -1.71 -3.01
N LEU A 59 -7.99 -3.03 -3.14
CA LEU A 59 -7.81 -3.73 -4.41
C LEU A 59 -8.83 -3.28 -5.47
N VAL A 60 -10.09 -3.04 -5.08
CA VAL A 60 -11.09 -2.45 -5.98
C VAL A 60 -10.72 -1.02 -6.37
N ASN A 61 -10.25 -0.21 -5.42
CA ASN A 61 -9.76 1.13 -5.73
C ASN A 61 -8.60 1.11 -6.73
N LEU A 62 -7.70 0.15 -6.59
CA LEU A 62 -6.59 -0.04 -7.50
C LEU A 62 -7.05 -0.46 -8.90
N ASP A 63 -8.03 -1.36 -8.99
CA ASP A 63 -8.62 -1.79 -10.27
C ASP A 63 -9.30 -0.63 -11.01
N MET A 64 -10.02 0.25 -10.29
CA MET A 64 -10.58 1.48 -10.86
C MET A 64 -9.48 2.40 -11.40
N LEU A 65 -8.39 2.61 -10.64
CA LEU A 65 -7.29 3.46 -11.08
C LEU A 65 -6.53 2.88 -12.29
N ILE A 66 -6.37 1.55 -12.34
CA ILE A 66 -5.78 0.88 -13.50
C ILE A 66 -6.67 1.07 -14.73
N SER A 67 -8.00 0.97 -14.57
CA SER A 67 -8.96 1.23 -15.63
C SER A 67 -8.93 2.69 -16.09
N ASP A 68 -8.81 3.64 -15.16
CA ASP A 68 -8.66 5.06 -15.49
C ASP A 68 -7.37 5.34 -16.28
N ILE A 69 -6.28 4.64 -15.95
CA ILE A 69 -5.01 4.72 -16.69
C ILE A 69 -5.15 4.11 -18.10
N ASP A 70 -5.82 2.97 -18.26
CA ASP A 70 -6.08 2.34 -19.56
C ASP A 70 -6.97 3.24 -20.45
N GLY A 71 -7.82 4.06 -19.83
CA GLY A 71 -8.64 5.07 -20.52
C GLY A 71 -7.89 6.31 -20.99
N LEU A 72 -6.64 6.54 -20.56
CA LEU A 72 -5.86 7.69 -20.98
C LEU A 72 -5.43 7.57 -22.45
N ALA A 73 -5.44 8.69 -23.16
CA ALA A 73 -4.90 8.71 -24.51
C ALA A 73 -3.36 8.64 -24.49
N ARG A 74 -2.75 8.07 -25.55
CA ARG A 74 -1.28 7.92 -25.64
C ARG A 74 -0.50 9.23 -25.49
N HIS A 75 -1.08 10.36 -25.91
CA HIS A 75 -0.44 11.68 -25.80
C HIS A 75 -0.47 12.24 -24.38
N GLU A 76 -1.23 11.64 -23.46
CA GLU A 76 -1.27 12.01 -22.04
C GLU A 76 -0.15 11.34 -21.22
N TYR A 77 0.67 10.51 -21.86
CA TYR A 77 1.81 9.87 -21.23
C TYR A 77 2.76 10.91 -20.61
N GLY A 78 3.10 10.75 -19.33
CA GLY A 78 3.97 11.67 -18.60
C GLY A 78 3.35 13.04 -18.28
N LEU A 79 2.13 13.34 -18.73
CA LEU A 79 1.44 14.58 -18.39
C LEU A 79 0.87 14.55 -16.97
N ALA A 80 0.42 15.71 -16.50
CA ALA A 80 -0.10 15.89 -15.15
C ALA A 80 -1.27 14.93 -14.81
N SER A 81 -2.13 14.58 -15.77
CA SER A 81 -3.21 13.61 -15.59
C SER A 81 -2.67 12.21 -15.26
N HIS A 82 -1.74 11.71 -16.08
CA HIS A 82 -1.10 10.42 -15.86
C HIS A 82 -0.29 10.40 -14.56
N VAL A 83 0.54 11.44 -14.30
CA VAL A 83 1.34 11.56 -13.08
C VAL A 83 0.45 11.56 -11.82
N LYS A 84 -0.71 12.21 -11.87
CA LYS A 84 -1.67 12.21 -10.76
C LYS A 84 -2.21 10.80 -10.50
N LEU A 85 -2.62 10.09 -11.54
CA LEU A 85 -3.11 8.71 -11.41
C LEU A 85 -2.04 7.77 -10.85
N LEU A 86 -0.79 7.87 -11.31
CA LEU A 86 0.31 7.06 -10.74
C LEU A 86 0.60 7.37 -9.27
N LYS A 87 0.45 8.63 -8.83
CA LYS A 87 0.56 9.00 -7.41
C LYS A 87 -0.58 8.42 -6.58
N ASP A 88 -1.80 8.46 -7.10
CA ASP A 88 -2.96 7.86 -6.45
C ASP A 88 -2.82 6.34 -6.35
N VAL A 89 -2.34 5.68 -7.41
CA VAL A 89 -1.96 4.26 -7.40
C VAL A 89 -0.90 3.98 -6.34
N GLN A 90 0.17 4.78 -6.29
CA GLN A 90 1.24 4.59 -5.31
C GLN A 90 0.73 4.70 -3.87
N ARG A 91 -0.20 5.62 -3.60
CA ARG A 91 -0.87 5.74 -2.29
C ARG A 91 -1.65 4.46 -1.96
N VAL A 92 -2.49 3.99 -2.89
CA VAL A 92 -3.29 2.77 -2.69
C VAL A 92 -2.40 1.54 -2.47
N LEU A 93 -1.32 1.39 -3.24
CA LEU A 93 -0.34 0.32 -3.04
C LEU A 93 0.33 0.39 -1.67
N SER A 94 0.62 1.60 -1.16
CA SER A 94 1.15 1.76 0.21
C SER A 94 0.15 1.33 1.27
N GLU A 95 -1.14 1.60 1.06
CA GLU A 95 -2.20 1.15 1.98
C GLU A 95 -2.35 -0.38 1.92
N ILE A 96 -2.28 -0.97 0.72
CA ILE A 96 -2.29 -2.42 0.52
C ILE A 96 -1.09 -3.06 1.22
N ASP A 97 0.12 -2.50 1.11
CA ASP A 97 1.32 -3.01 1.78
C ASP A 97 1.12 -3.10 3.30
N VAL A 98 0.64 -2.01 3.92
CA VAL A 98 0.40 -1.94 5.37
C VAL A 98 -0.66 -2.96 5.80
N LEU A 99 -1.75 -3.10 5.03
CA LEU A 99 -2.78 -4.09 5.33
C LEU A 99 -2.28 -5.52 5.11
N ALA A 100 -1.53 -5.75 4.05
CA ALA A 100 -0.99 -7.05 3.70
C ALA A 100 -0.04 -7.58 4.79
N GLU A 101 0.74 -6.74 5.47
CA GLU A 101 1.60 -7.16 6.59
C GLU A 101 0.85 -7.96 7.66
N HIS A 102 -0.42 -7.64 7.89
CA HIS A 102 -1.26 -8.29 8.90
C HIS A 102 -2.07 -9.48 8.38
N GLU A 103 -2.03 -9.77 7.08
CA GLU A 103 -2.75 -10.89 6.45
C GLU A 103 -1.86 -12.11 6.16
N THR A 104 -2.50 -13.29 6.12
CA THR A 104 -1.87 -14.50 5.59
C THR A 104 -1.84 -14.47 4.06
N ILE A 105 -0.90 -15.19 3.45
CA ILE A 105 -0.79 -15.30 1.98
C ILE A 105 -2.11 -15.85 1.38
N ALA A 106 -2.74 -16.82 2.03
CA ALA A 106 -4.00 -17.39 1.57
C ALA A 106 -5.16 -16.39 1.59
N SER A 107 -5.23 -15.53 2.61
CA SER A 107 -6.24 -14.45 2.71
C SER A 107 -6.03 -13.42 1.60
N PHE A 108 -4.79 -12.97 1.44
CA PHE A 108 -4.41 -12.01 0.41
C PHE A 108 -4.77 -12.53 -0.99
N ASN A 109 -4.36 -13.76 -1.32
CA ASN A 109 -4.66 -14.36 -2.62
C ASN A 109 -6.17 -14.49 -2.87
N LYS A 110 -6.95 -14.79 -1.83
CA LYS A 110 -8.41 -14.83 -1.93
C LYS A 110 -8.99 -13.44 -2.25
N ALA A 111 -8.51 -12.39 -1.57
CA ALA A 111 -8.96 -11.02 -1.82
C ALA A 111 -8.60 -10.55 -3.24
N VAL A 112 -7.38 -10.86 -3.71
CA VAL A 112 -6.91 -10.55 -5.07
C VAL A 112 -7.73 -11.29 -6.14
N LEU A 113 -8.07 -12.55 -5.91
CA LEU A 113 -8.94 -13.31 -6.83
C LEU A 113 -10.33 -12.68 -6.95
N GLN A 114 -10.86 -12.15 -5.84
CA GLN A 114 -12.16 -11.48 -5.81
C GLN A 114 -12.16 -10.10 -6.49
N SER A 115 -11.01 -9.45 -6.59
CA SER A 115 -10.88 -8.12 -7.20
C SER A 115 -10.51 -8.15 -8.69
N GLY A 116 -10.31 -9.33 -9.29
CA GLY A 116 -9.91 -9.46 -10.70
C GLY A 116 -8.42 -9.21 -10.97
N LEU A 117 -7.63 -8.84 -9.95
CA LEU A 117 -6.21 -8.48 -10.09
C LEU A 117 -5.25 -9.67 -9.96
N ALA A 118 -5.76 -10.91 -10.07
CA ALA A 118 -4.98 -12.13 -9.87
C ALA A 118 -3.79 -12.30 -10.82
N LYS A 119 -3.89 -11.75 -12.04
CA LYS A 119 -2.77 -11.73 -12.99
C LYS A 119 -1.69 -10.73 -12.61
N ILE A 120 -2.07 -9.65 -11.95
CA ILE A 120 -1.19 -8.52 -11.59
C ILE A 120 -0.50 -8.79 -10.26
N PHE A 121 -1.20 -9.42 -9.30
CA PHE A 121 -0.66 -9.76 -7.98
C PHE A 121 -0.66 -11.26 -7.72
N ALA A 122 0.24 -11.98 -8.40
CA ALA A 122 0.47 -13.40 -8.17
C ALA A 122 1.17 -13.69 -6.83
N ASP A 123 2.00 -12.77 -6.34
CA ASP A 123 2.70 -12.84 -5.06
C ASP A 123 2.33 -11.62 -4.20
N LYS A 124 2.18 -11.84 -2.89
CA LYS A 124 2.00 -10.83 -1.85
C LYS A 124 3.13 -9.78 -1.83
N ARG A 125 4.29 -10.08 -2.39
CA ARG A 125 5.43 -9.14 -2.50
C ARG A 125 5.26 -8.11 -3.61
N LEU A 126 4.49 -8.43 -4.66
CA LEU A 126 4.38 -7.58 -5.85
C LEU A 126 3.83 -6.16 -5.58
N PRO A 127 2.82 -5.94 -4.71
CA PRO A 127 2.37 -4.58 -4.37
C PRO A 127 3.52 -3.67 -3.92
N SER A 128 4.39 -4.18 -3.04
CA SER A 128 5.52 -3.43 -2.51
C SER A 128 6.58 -3.14 -3.57
N ILE A 129 6.80 -4.08 -4.50
CA ILE A 129 7.74 -3.92 -5.62
C ILE A 129 7.20 -2.88 -6.60
N TYR A 130 5.92 -2.96 -6.96
CA TYR A 130 5.26 -2.02 -7.86
C TYR A 130 5.25 -0.61 -7.30
N ARG A 131 4.96 -0.45 -6.00
CA ARG A 131 5.05 0.83 -5.30
C ARG A 131 6.45 1.44 -5.44
N ARG A 132 7.50 0.61 -5.33
CA ARG A 132 8.89 1.05 -5.43
C ARG A 132 9.29 1.40 -6.86
N LEU A 133 8.83 0.64 -7.86
CA LEU A 133 9.06 0.95 -9.27
C LEU A 133 8.40 2.28 -9.65
N LEU A 134 7.13 2.48 -9.26
CA LEU A 134 6.43 3.75 -9.47
C LEU A 134 7.13 4.93 -8.79
N GLU A 135 7.72 4.71 -7.61
CA GLU A 135 8.51 5.74 -6.93
C GLU A 135 9.66 6.25 -7.82
N TYR A 136 10.39 5.35 -8.47
CA TYR A 136 11.49 5.73 -9.35
C TYR A 136 11.01 6.39 -10.66
N VAL A 137 9.88 5.95 -11.22
CA VAL A 137 9.25 6.59 -12.39
C VAL A 137 8.87 8.03 -12.06
N LEU A 138 8.20 8.25 -10.92
CA LEU A 138 7.79 9.58 -10.46
C LEU A 138 8.98 10.48 -10.14
N GLN A 139 10.03 9.94 -9.53
CA GLN A 139 11.28 10.68 -9.27
C GLN A 139 11.98 11.09 -10.57
N TYR A 140 11.96 10.22 -11.59
CA TYR A 140 12.52 10.53 -12.90
C TYR A 140 11.76 11.68 -13.56
N TRP A 141 10.42 11.61 -13.63
CA TRP A 141 9.62 12.69 -14.23
C TRP A 141 9.69 14.01 -13.45
N ASP A 142 9.70 13.98 -12.12
CA ASP A 142 9.88 15.19 -11.31
C ASP A 142 11.25 15.86 -11.57
N ALA A 143 12.31 15.05 -11.71
CA ALA A 143 13.63 15.58 -12.04
C ALA A 143 13.70 16.08 -13.50
N GLN A 144 13.09 15.37 -14.44
CA GLN A 144 13.05 15.74 -15.85
C GLN A 144 12.27 17.05 -16.07
N ASN A 145 11.10 17.20 -15.45
CA ASN A 145 10.32 18.44 -15.53
C ASN A 145 11.13 19.64 -15.02
N LYS A 146 11.90 19.45 -13.93
CA LYS A 146 12.79 20.51 -13.41
C LYS A 146 13.96 20.82 -14.34
N VAL A 147 14.45 19.83 -15.08
CA VAL A 147 15.45 20.05 -16.13
C VAL A 147 14.84 20.90 -17.24
N ASP A 148 13.67 20.50 -17.73
CA ASP A 148 12.98 21.20 -18.81
C ASP A 148 12.61 22.64 -18.40
N ASP A 149 12.16 22.86 -17.16
CA ASP A 149 11.91 24.18 -16.60
C ASP A 149 13.17 25.06 -16.58
N ILE A 150 14.32 24.50 -16.22
CA ILE A 150 15.60 25.22 -16.22
C ILE A 150 15.98 25.60 -17.65
N LEU A 151 15.89 24.65 -18.59
CA LEU A 151 16.23 24.89 -20.00
C LEU A 151 15.32 25.94 -20.66
N ASN A 152 14.07 26.03 -20.22
CA ASN A 152 13.09 27.01 -20.72
C ASN A 152 13.17 28.37 -20.00
N SER A 153 13.91 28.46 -18.89
CA SER A 153 14.15 29.70 -18.13
C SER A 153 15.54 30.28 -18.44
N GLU A 154 15.76 31.59 -18.22
CA GLU A 154 17.06 32.21 -18.49
C GLU A 154 18.20 31.55 -17.68
N PHE A 155 19.25 31.12 -18.38
CA PHE A 155 20.41 30.43 -17.82
C PHE A 155 21.27 31.39 -16.97
N ASN A 156 21.51 31.02 -15.72
CA ASN A 156 22.51 31.64 -14.85
C ASN A 156 23.60 30.61 -14.50
N GLU A 157 24.77 31.04 -14.02
CA GLU A 157 25.88 30.12 -13.65
C GLU A 157 25.48 29.09 -12.57
N HIS A 158 24.46 29.39 -11.76
CA HIS A 158 23.88 28.46 -10.79
C HIS A 158 22.95 27.42 -11.42
N ALA A 159 22.42 27.68 -12.60
CA ALA A 159 21.55 26.78 -13.36
C ALA A 159 22.34 25.57 -13.85
N ASP A 160 23.57 25.76 -14.30
CA ASP A 160 24.43 24.66 -14.79
C ASP A 160 24.70 23.61 -13.70
N LYS A 161 25.09 24.07 -12.51
CA LYS A 161 25.30 23.16 -11.35
C LYS A 161 24.02 22.44 -10.95
N ARG A 162 22.87 23.12 -11.01
CA ARG A 162 21.57 22.52 -10.71
C ARG A 162 21.16 21.50 -11.78
N LEU A 163 21.43 21.81 -13.04
CA LEU A 163 21.15 20.96 -14.19
C LEU A 163 21.94 19.65 -14.08
N GLU A 164 23.24 19.73 -13.79
CA GLU A 164 24.10 18.56 -13.56
C GLU A 164 23.55 17.68 -12.43
N LEU A 165 23.21 18.28 -11.28
CA LEU A 165 22.64 17.55 -10.14
C LEU A 165 21.30 16.87 -10.48
N LEU A 166 20.44 17.51 -11.28
CA LEU A 166 19.16 16.94 -11.71
C LEU A 166 19.36 15.80 -12.71
N GLN A 167 20.30 15.92 -13.65
CA GLN A 167 20.67 14.85 -14.57
C GLN A 167 21.18 13.62 -13.81
N VAL A 168 22.02 13.81 -12.80
CA VAL A 168 22.48 12.70 -11.93
C VAL A 168 21.30 12.04 -11.22
N LYS A 169 20.31 12.81 -10.76
CA LYS A 169 19.08 12.25 -10.16
C LYS A 169 18.27 11.42 -11.17
N CYS A 170 18.10 11.91 -12.40
CA CYS A 170 17.43 11.18 -13.47
C CYS A 170 18.12 9.83 -13.75
N VAL A 171 19.45 9.84 -13.91
CA VAL A 171 20.26 8.63 -14.15
C VAL A 171 20.16 7.66 -12.97
N LYS A 172 20.22 8.16 -11.73
CA LYS A 172 20.08 7.34 -10.53
C LYS A 172 18.71 6.68 -10.46
N ALA A 173 17.62 7.42 -10.70
CA ALA A 173 16.26 6.88 -10.69
C ALA A 173 16.10 5.77 -11.75
N LYS A 174 16.54 6.01 -12.99
CA LYS A 174 16.52 5.00 -14.07
C LYS A 174 17.35 3.76 -13.71
N THR A 175 18.52 3.94 -13.09
CA THR A 175 19.39 2.81 -12.69
C THR A 175 18.73 1.95 -11.60
N GLN A 176 18.17 2.58 -10.56
CA GLN A 176 17.48 1.88 -9.48
C GLN A 176 16.23 1.16 -9.98
N PHE A 177 15.49 1.80 -10.88
CA PHE A 177 14.35 1.18 -11.55
C PHE A 177 14.77 -0.10 -12.30
N LYS A 178 15.82 -0.04 -13.12
CA LYS A 178 16.33 -1.22 -13.86
C LYS A 178 16.74 -2.36 -12.92
N THR A 179 17.43 -2.06 -11.82
CA THR A 179 17.84 -3.09 -10.84
C THR A 179 16.63 -3.81 -10.24
N VAL A 180 15.58 -3.07 -9.87
CA VAL A 180 14.36 -3.68 -9.30
C VAL A 180 13.57 -4.45 -10.37
N ALA A 181 13.46 -3.91 -11.58
CA ALA A 181 12.81 -4.58 -12.70
C ALA A 181 13.49 -5.92 -13.04
N GLN A 182 14.82 -5.94 -13.09
CA GLN A 182 15.60 -7.16 -13.32
C GLN A 182 15.38 -8.22 -12.23
N ALA A 183 15.33 -7.81 -10.96
CA ALA A 183 15.09 -8.71 -9.85
C ALA A 183 13.68 -9.32 -9.83
N MET A 184 12.70 -8.58 -10.35
CA MET A 184 11.31 -9.04 -10.45
C MET A 184 11.11 -10.06 -11.58
N GLY A 185 11.85 -9.93 -12.68
CA GLY A 185 11.75 -10.80 -13.84
C GLY A 185 10.86 -10.25 -14.95
N ARG A 186 11.10 -10.73 -16.17
CA ARG A 186 10.55 -10.13 -17.40
C ARG A 186 9.02 -10.19 -17.47
N THR A 187 8.40 -11.31 -17.09
CA THR A 187 6.95 -11.51 -17.22
C THR A 187 6.17 -10.53 -16.34
N ASP A 188 6.51 -10.48 -15.06
CA ASP A 188 5.88 -9.58 -14.09
C ASP A 188 6.16 -8.11 -14.40
N TYR A 189 7.30 -7.84 -15.04
CA TYR A 189 7.66 -6.50 -15.51
C TYR A 189 6.82 -6.03 -16.68
N MET A 190 6.58 -6.89 -17.68
CA MET A 190 5.70 -6.54 -18.79
C MET A 190 4.26 -6.29 -18.30
N LEU A 191 3.79 -7.09 -17.35
CA LEU A 191 2.48 -6.87 -16.70
C LEU A 191 2.43 -5.54 -15.96
N PHE A 192 3.50 -5.17 -15.24
CA PHE A 192 3.63 -3.87 -14.59
C PHE A 192 3.53 -2.72 -15.61
N LEU A 193 4.30 -2.77 -16.71
CA LEU A 193 4.28 -1.71 -17.71
C LEU A 193 2.89 -1.55 -18.34
N GLN A 194 2.26 -2.66 -18.69
CA GLN A 194 0.93 -2.65 -19.30
C GLN A 194 -0.12 -2.10 -18.33
N SER A 195 -0.10 -2.53 -17.07
CA SER A 195 -1.12 -2.15 -16.07
C SER A 195 -1.07 -0.68 -15.68
N PHE A 196 0.09 -0.03 -15.80
CA PHE A 196 0.27 1.36 -15.41
C PHE A 196 0.53 2.30 -16.59
N GLY A 197 0.25 1.87 -17.83
CA GLY A 197 0.37 2.74 -19.01
C GLY A 197 1.80 3.22 -19.26
N LEU A 198 2.80 2.40 -18.90
CA LEU A 198 4.23 2.72 -19.01
C LEU A 198 4.90 2.05 -20.23
N ASP A 199 4.12 1.64 -21.24
CA ASP A 199 4.62 1.10 -22.50
C ASP A 199 5.26 2.21 -23.37
N HIS A 200 6.43 2.67 -22.93
CA HIS A 200 7.23 3.71 -23.57
C HIS A 200 8.69 3.28 -23.69
N ASP A 201 9.39 3.84 -24.67
CA ASP A 201 10.79 3.51 -24.97
C ASP A 201 11.73 3.72 -23.77
N ASP A 202 11.38 4.65 -22.88
CA ASP A 202 12.12 4.93 -21.64
C ASP A 202 12.21 3.74 -20.68
N TRP A 203 11.23 2.85 -20.73
CA TRP A 203 11.05 1.75 -19.79
C TRP A 203 11.12 0.39 -20.48
N ARG A 204 11.70 0.30 -21.67
CA ARG A 204 11.92 -1.03 -22.28
C ARG A 204 12.88 -1.88 -21.44
N TRP A 205 12.63 -3.19 -21.45
CA TRP A 205 13.43 -4.21 -20.75
C TRP A 205 14.90 -4.17 -21.18
#